data_AF-A0A607GZJ4-F1
#
_entry.id   AF-A0A607GZJ4-F1
#
_cell.length_a   1.000
_cell.length_b   1.000
_cell.length_c   1.000
_cell.angle_alpha   90.00
_cell.angle_beta   90.00
_cell.angle_gamma   90.00
#
_symmetry.space_group_name_H-M   'P 1'
#
loop_
_entity.id
_entity.type
_entity.pdbx_description
1 polymer ?
#
loop_
_entity_poly.entity_id
_entity_poly.type
_entity_poly.pdbx_seq_one_letter_code
_entity_poly.pdbx_strand_id
1 'polypeptide(L)'
;SAGIAKTARTAGQEVRRSQQRRIRSQKNPDGSAWPQRKRRITRSQQGIKFIRNGEVRELKNWHGGRGKYGRTITGYDTDRGGIRTFYRSDIERYLAINTRSLRRDSTRKAPMFERLRTLRYLKMYPDPQGVSIGYSGVAARIARVHQFGLRDQVGPGVIAKY
;
A
#
# COMPACT_ATOMS: atom_id res chain seq x y z
N SER A 1 -31.81 -26.12 -25.97
CA SER A 1 -32.52 -26.77 -24.85
C SER A 1 -32.18 -26.08 -23.52
N ALA A 2 -33.20 -25.66 -22.76
CA ALA A 2 -33.06 -24.87 -21.51
C ALA A 2 -32.29 -25.59 -20.38
N GLY A 3 -32.17 -26.93 -20.42
CA GLY A 3 -31.42 -27.72 -19.45
C GLY A 3 -29.91 -27.49 -19.47
N ILE A 4 -29.29 -27.38 -20.66
CA ILE A 4 -27.83 -27.20 -20.82
C ILE A 4 -27.39 -25.84 -20.24
N ALA A 5 -28.18 -24.79 -20.48
CA ALA A 5 -27.90 -23.45 -19.96
C ALA A 5 -28.04 -23.37 -18.42
N LYS A 6 -28.95 -24.15 -17.81
CA LYS A 6 -29.11 -24.24 -16.36
C LYS A 6 -27.91 -24.94 -15.70
N THR A 7 -27.44 -26.03 -16.29
CA THR A 7 -26.26 -26.78 -15.83
C THR A 7 -24.98 -25.94 -15.90
N ALA A 8 -24.76 -25.23 -17.00
CA ALA A 8 -23.60 -24.35 -17.19
C ALA A 8 -23.57 -23.20 -16.17
N ARG A 9 -24.73 -22.62 -15.84
CA ARG A 9 -24.85 -21.57 -14.82
C ARG A 9 -24.52 -22.09 -13.42
N THR A 10 -25.01 -23.27 -13.04
CA THR A 10 -24.71 -23.88 -11.74
C THR A 10 -23.23 -24.20 -11.61
N ALA A 11 -22.62 -24.82 -12.63
CA ALA A 11 -21.19 -25.10 -12.67
C ALA A 11 -20.35 -23.82 -12.52
N GLY A 12 -20.70 -22.75 -13.24
CA GLY A 12 -20.04 -21.45 -13.10
C GLY A 12 -20.18 -20.86 -11.69
N GLN A 13 -21.33 -21.02 -11.02
CA GLN A 13 -21.48 -20.55 -9.64
C GLN A 13 -20.57 -21.29 -8.67
N GLU A 14 -20.39 -22.60 -8.85
CA GLU A 14 -19.53 -23.42 -8.01
C GLU A 14 -18.05 -23.11 -8.20
N VAL A 15 -17.60 -22.99 -9.46
CA VAL A 15 -16.22 -22.58 -9.76
C VAL A 15 -15.96 -21.20 -9.16
N ARG A 16 -16.93 -20.26 -9.23
CA ARG A 16 -16.77 -18.93 -8.62
C ARG A 16 -16.62 -19.01 -7.11
N ARG A 17 -17.48 -19.80 -6.44
CA ARG A 17 -17.43 -20.01 -4.98
C ARG A 17 -16.09 -20.62 -4.57
N SER A 18 -15.60 -21.60 -5.33
CA SER A 18 -14.28 -22.21 -5.11
C SER A 18 -13.15 -21.18 -5.23
N GLN A 19 -13.15 -20.36 -6.28
CA GLN A 19 -12.17 -19.27 -6.45
C GLN A 19 -12.26 -18.23 -5.33
N GLN A 20 -13.47 -17.85 -4.91
CA GLN A 20 -13.67 -16.94 -3.78
C GLN A 20 -13.11 -17.49 -2.46
N ARG A 21 -13.31 -18.78 -2.18
CA ARG A 21 -12.75 -19.43 -0.99
C ARG A 21 -11.24 -19.45 -1.02
N ARG A 22 -10.63 -19.80 -2.16
CA ARG A 22 -9.18 -19.78 -2.36
C ARG A 22 -8.57 -18.40 -2.20
N ILE A 23 -9.18 -17.37 -2.80
CA ILE A 23 -8.74 -15.99 -2.61
C ILE A 23 -8.85 -15.59 -1.14
N ARG A 24 -9.96 -15.95 -0.47
CA ARG A 24 -10.14 -15.66 0.96
C ARG A 24 -9.08 -16.36 1.83
N SER A 25 -8.70 -17.59 1.50
CA SER A 25 -7.67 -18.35 2.21
C SER A 25 -6.25 -18.03 1.76
N GLN A 26 -6.07 -17.16 0.74
CA GLN A 26 -4.77 -16.82 0.14
C GLN A 26 -4.01 -18.07 -0.34
N LYS A 27 -4.72 -18.97 -1.05
CA LYS A 27 -4.16 -20.22 -1.58
C LYS A 27 -4.21 -20.32 -3.10
N ASN A 28 -3.19 -20.95 -3.65
CA ASN A 28 -3.08 -21.36 -5.04
C ASN A 28 -4.03 -22.53 -5.37
N PRO A 29 -4.24 -22.86 -6.66
CA PRO A 29 -5.04 -24.02 -7.07
C PRO A 29 -4.57 -25.35 -6.47
N ASP A 30 -3.25 -25.51 -6.35
CA ASP A 30 -2.59 -26.68 -5.74
C ASP A 30 -2.65 -26.70 -4.20
N GLY A 31 -3.25 -25.66 -3.58
CA GLY A 31 -3.38 -25.53 -2.13
C GLY A 31 -2.21 -24.85 -1.42
N SER A 32 -1.11 -24.54 -2.13
CA SER A 32 0.03 -23.81 -1.56
C SER A 32 -0.36 -22.37 -1.16
N ALA A 33 0.31 -21.81 -0.15
CA ALA A 33 0.04 -20.45 0.29
C ALA A 33 0.59 -19.41 -0.71
N TRP A 34 -0.12 -18.30 -0.88
CA TRP A 34 0.36 -17.17 -1.67
C TRP A 34 1.59 -16.52 -1.03
N PRO A 35 2.47 -15.90 -1.83
CA PRO A 35 3.55 -15.08 -1.31
C PRO A 35 3.04 -14.01 -0.35
N GLN A 36 3.74 -13.81 0.77
CA GLN A 36 3.38 -12.75 1.70
C GLN A 36 3.60 -11.37 1.05
N ARG A 37 2.73 -10.42 1.40
CA ARG A 37 2.86 -9.04 0.93
C ARG A 37 4.21 -8.48 1.38
N LYS A 38 4.92 -7.83 0.44
CA LYS A 38 6.17 -7.14 0.73
C LYS A 38 5.99 -6.14 1.89
N ARG A 39 6.89 -6.23 2.86
CA ARG A 39 6.88 -5.34 4.02
C ARG A 39 7.17 -3.91 3.60
N ARG A 40 6.32 -2.97 4.01
CA ARG A 40 6.54 -1.54 3.83
C ARG A 40 7.14 -0.96 5.11
N ILE A 41 8.46 -0.78 5.09
CA ILE A 41 9.19 -0.19 6.21
C ILE A 41 9.36 1.30 5.96
N THR A 42 8.75 2.13 6.80
CA THR A 42 8.95 3.58 6.79
C THR A 42 10.09 3.94 7.73
N ARG A 43 10.97 4.83 7.30
CA ARG A 43 12.07 5.38 8.11
C ARG A 43 11.71 6.79 8.52
N SER A 44 11.82 7.10 9.81
CA SER A 44 11.64 8.45 10.36
C SER A 44 12.75 8.74 11.36
N GLN A 45 13.19 9.99 11.51
CA GLN A 45 14.12 10.34 12.58
C GLN A 45 13.40 10.40 13.92
N GLN A 46 14.08 10.06 15.02
CA GLN A 46 13.55 10.18 16.38
C GLN A 46 13.15 11.62 16.74
N GLY A 47 13.81 12.61 16.14
CA GLY A 47 13.42 14.01 16.18
C GLY A 47 14.47 14.91 16.82
N ILE A 48 14.22 16.21 16.82
CA ILE A 48 15.02 17.23 17.50
C ILE A 48 14.11 18.01 18.43
N LYS A 49 14.61 18.29 19.65
CA LYS A 49 13.91 19.07 20.66
C LYS A 49 14.77 20.27 21.06
N PHE A 50 14.18 21.45 21.09
CA PHE A 50 14.88 22.70 21.37
C PHE A 50 13.94 23.75 21.97
N ILE A 51 14.51 24.81 22.54
CA ILE A 51 13.79 25.98 23.07
C ILE A 51 13.88 27.12 22.07
N ARG A 52 12.75 27.77 21.77
CA ARG A 52 12.67 28.96 20.93
C ARG A 52 11.56 29.88 21.46
N ASN A 53 11.92 31.12 21.78
CA ASN A 53 11.05 32.10 22.43
C ASN A 53 10.47 31.55 23.74
N GLY A 54 11.29 30.87 24.56
CA GLY A 54 10.84 30.20 25.80
C GLY A 54 9.95 28.95 25.61
N GLU A 55 9.51 28.64 24.39
CA GLU A 55 8.71 27.44 24.10
C GLU A 55 9.61 26.24 23.74
N VAL A 56 9.33 25.07 24.32
CA VAL A 56 9.90 23.81 23.83
C VAL A 56 9.23 23.42 22.51
N ARG A 57 10.03 23.10 21.51
CA ARG A 57 9.61 22.66 20.18
C ARG A 57 10.16 21.26 19.92
N GLU A 58 9.34 20.36 19.39
CA GLU A 58 9.76 19.05 18.91
C GLU A 58 9.47 18.88 17.41
N LEU A 59 10.53 18.63 16.64
CA LEU A 59 10.43 18.33 15.21
C LEU A 59 10.77 16.87 14.90
N LYS A 60 9.93 16.21 14.11
CA LYS A 60 10.21 14.91 13.50
C LYS A 60 10.56 15.06 12.03
N ASN A 61 11.32 14.10 11.49
CA ASN A 61 11.75 14.09 10.08
C ASN A 61 12.36 15.44 9.65
N TRP A 62 13.28 15.94 10.47
CA TRP A 62 13.84 17.26 10.28
C TRP A 62 15.09 17.21 9.40
N HIS A 63 15.35 18.29 8.70
CA HIS A 63 16.58 18.46 7.96
C HIS A 63 17.15 19.86 8.20
N GLY A 64 18.46 19.98 8.03
CA GLY A 64 19.11 21.28 7.94
C GLY A 64 18.83 21.92 6.59
N GLY A 65 18.84 23.24 6.56
CA GLY A 65 18.75 24.02 5.32
C GLY A 65 19.48 25.36 5.45
N ARG A 66 19.27 26.22 4.46
CA ARG A 66 19.74 27.60 4.47
C ARG A 66 18.61 28.49 3.97
N GLY A 67 18.22 29.46 4.78
CA GLY A 67 17.27 30.52 4.43
C GLY A 67 18.00 31.87 4.29
N LYS A 68 17.21 32.93 4.08
CA LYS A 68 17.72 34.31 3.90
C LYS A 68 18.66 34.75 5.03
N TYR A 69 18.33 34.38 6.26
CA TYR A 69 19.05 34.80 7.46
C TYR A 69 20.03 33.73 8.00
N GLY A 70 20.36 32.71 7.21
CA GLY A 70 21.36 31.71 7.58
C GLY A 70 20.80 30.30 7.70
N ARG A 71 21.41 29.48 8.57
CA ARG A 71 21.10 28.04 8.65
C ARG A 71 19.73 27.82 9.30
N THR A 72 18.94 26.93 8.72
CA THR A 72 17.61 26.57 9.21
C THR A 72 17.53 25.12 9.64
N ILE A 73 16.48 24.81 10.40
CA ILE A 73 16.00 23.46 10.68
C ILE A 73 14.53 23.43 10.28
N THR A 74 14.17 22.49 9.40
CA THR A 74 12.80 22.31 8.92
C THR A 74 12.36 20.90 9.24
N GLY A 75 11.15 20.73 9.77
CA GLY A 75 10.60 19.42 10.10
C GLY A 75 9.13 19.46 10.47
N TYR A 76 8.53 18.30 10.72
CA TYR A 76 7.16 18.21 11.20
C TYR A 76 7.11 18.50 12.69
N ASP A 77 6.46 19.59 13.04
CA ASP A 77 6.26 20.04 14.40
C ASP A 77 5.11 19.27 15.04
N THR A 78 5.41 18.47 16.05
CA THR A 78 4.40 17.61 16.70
C THR A 78 3.38 18.41 17.48
N ASP A 79 3.80 19.56 18.01
CA ASP A 79 2.99 20.37 18.93
C ASP A 79 2.05 21.29 18.17
N ARG A 80 2.44 21.73 16.96
CA ARG A 80 1.62 22.57 16.08
C ARG A 80 1.02 21.85 14.87
N GLY A 81 1.25 20.53 14.75
CA GLY A 81 0.62 19.69 13.73
C GLY A 81 0.97 20.03 12.28
N GLY A 82 2.20 20.46 11.99
CA GLY A 82 2.57 20.88 10.63
C GLY A 82 4.06 21.08 10.38
N ILE A 83 4.44 21.22 9.11
CA ILE A 83 5.83 21.50 8.74
C ILE A 83 6.19 22.92 9.14
N ARG A 84 7.29 23.08 9.88
CA ARG A 84 7.81 24.38 10.30
C ARG A 84 9.30 24.46 10.07
N THR A 85 9.75 25.69 9.82
CA THR A 85 11.15 26.05 9.64
C THR A 85 11.54 27.05 10.70
N PHE A 86 12.63 26.79 11.40
CA PHE A 86 13.22 27.67 12.40
C PHE A 86 14.64 28.02 11.98
N TYR A 87 15.05 29.27 12.15
CA TYR A 87 16.45 29.63 12.01
C TYR A 87 17.22 29.11 13.23
N ARG A 88 18.41 28.57 12.99
CA ARG A 88 19.26 28.06 14.08
C ARG A 88 19.72 29.17 15.02
N SER A 89 19.78 30.41 14.54
CA SER A 89 20.05 31.61 15.34
C SER A 89 18.97 31.89 16.39
N ASP A 90 17.73 31.49 16.12
CA ASP A 90 16.58 31.75 16.98
C ASP A 90 16.36 30.63 18.01
N ILE A 91 17.22 29.61 17.98
CA ILE A 91 17.18 28.49 18.91
C ILE A 91 18.04 28.85 20.11
N GLU A 92 17.37 29.09 21.24
CA GLU A 92 18.01 29.44 22.51
C GLU A 92 18.82 28.26 23.05
N ARG A 93 18.27 27.04 22.96
CA ARG A 93 18.92 25.83 23.49
C ARG A 93 18.44 24.57 22.81
N TYR A 94 19.37 23.67 22.48
CA TYR A 94 19.02 22.29 22.11
C TYR A 94 18.85 21.44 23.36
N LEU A 95 17.74 20.73 23.44
CA LEU A 95 17.45 19.77 24.51
C LEU A 95 17.81 18.34 24.09
N ALA A 96 17.59 17.99 22.81
CA ALA A 96 17.99 16.71 22.25
C ALA A 96 18.13 16.78 20.72
N ILE A 97 19.15 16.14 20.17
CA ILE A 97 19.33 15.98 18.72
C ILE A 97 19.42 14.48 18.42
N ASN A 98 18.28 13.86 18.06
CA ASN A 98 18.23 12.42 17.79
C ASN A 98 18.08 12.16 16.29
N THR A 99 19.22 11.89 15.65
CA THR A 99 19.29 11.51 14.23
C THR A 99 19.05 10.01 13.98
N ARG A 100 18.85 9.22 15.05
CA ARG A 100 18.58 7.78 14.94
C ARG A 100 17.34 7.54 14.08
N SER A 101 17.48 6.66 13.09
CA SER A 101 16.38 6.21 12.24
C SER A 101 15.48 5.25 13.01
N LEU A 102 14.25 5.66 13.29
CA LEU A 102 13.15 4.77 13.65
C LEU A 102 12.67 4.02 12.40
N ARG A 103 12.67 2.69 12.47
CA ARG A 103 12.05 1.83 11.46
C ARG A 103 10.66 1.44 11.96
N ARG A 104 9.61 1.84 11.22
CA ARG A 104 8.24 1.43 11.52
C ARG A 104 7.72 0.54 10.40
N ASP A 105 7.22 -0.63 10.76
CA ASP A 105 6.46 -1.46 9.82
C ASP A 105 5.08 -0.82 9.60
N SER A 106 4.81 -0.37 8.37
CA SER A 106 3.54 0.22 7.95
C SER A 106 2.81 -0.65 6.92
N THR A 107 3.15 -1.94 6.86
CA THR A 107 2.49 -2.92 5.99
C THR A 107 1.04 -3.08 6.39
N ARG A 108 0.10 -2.90 5.44
CA ARG A 108 -1.32 -3.15 5.69
C ARG A 108 -1.56 -4.64 5.91
N LYS A 109 -2.20 -5.00 7.02
CA LYS A 109 -2.55 -6.39 7.41
C LYS A 109 -3.84 -6.91 6.75
N ALA A 110 -4.06 -6.59 5.47
CA ALA A 110 -5.26 -7.00 4.75
C ALA A 110 -4.95 -8.12 3.74
N PRO A 111 -5.82 -9.15 3.60
CA PRO A 111 -5.69 -10.18 2.57
C PRO A 111 -5.61 -9.58 1.16
N MET A 112 -4.80 -10.16 0.28
CA MET A 112 -4.76 -9.74 -1.11
C MET A 112 -6.08 -10.09 -1.81
N PHE A 113 -6.49 -9.29 -2.78
CA PHE A 113 -7.70 -9.55 -3.58
C PHE A 113 -9.03 -9.60 -2.81
N GLU A 114 -9.06 -9.10 -1.57
CA GLU A 114 -10.28 -9.10 -0.75
C GLU A 114 -11.47 -8.44 -1.47
N ARG A 115 -11.25 -7.30 -2.12
CA ARG A 115 -12.30 -6.61 -2.89
C ARG A 115 -12.56 -7.26 -4.25
N LEU A 116 -11.51 -7.77 -4.89
CA LEU A 116 -11.59 -8.39 -6.21
C LEU A 116 -12.34 -9.73 -6.18
N ARG A 117 -12.36 -10.47 -5.07
CA ARG A 117 -13.16 -11.71 -4.99
C ARG A 117 -14.68 -11.47 -5.05
N THR A 118 -15.16 -10.24 -4.89
CA THR A 118 -16.59 -9.95 -4.88
C THR A 118 -17.22 -10.08 -6.27
N LEU A 119 -18.54 -10.28 -6.31
CA LEU A 119 -19.31 -10.47 -7.56
C LEU A 119 -19.20 -9.29 -8.54
N ARG A 120 -18.89 -8.09 -8.01
CA ARG A 120 -18.66 -6.89 -8.82
C ARG A 120 -17.48 -7.05 -9.78
N TYR A 121 -16.45 -7.81 -9.38
CA TYR A 121 -15.20 -7.93 -10.13
C TYR A 121 -14.94 -9.33 -10.66
N LEU A 122 -15.28 -10.39 -9.91
CA LEU A 122 -15.14 -11.77 -10.35
C LEU A 122 -16.40 -12.21 -11.11
N LYS A 123 -16.38 -11.97 -12.42
CA LYS A 123 -17.51 -12.17 -13.32
C LYS A 123 -17.45 -13.56 -13.96
N MET A 124 -18.63 -14.06 -14.32
CA MET A 124 -18.79 -15.26 -15.13
C MET A 124 -19.04 -14.83 -16.57
N TYR A 125 -18.41 -15.53 -17.51
CA TYR A 125 -18.55 -15.28 -18.94
C TYR A 125 -19.05 -16.57 -19.61
N PRO A 126 -20.12 -16.51 -20.41
CA PRO A 126 -20.53 -17.65 -21.22
C PRO A 126 -19.47 -17.93 -22.29
N ASP A 127 -19.22 -19.20 -22.57
CA ASP A 127 -18.25 -19.68 -23.55
C ASP A 127 -18.89 -20.83 -24.37
N PRO A 128 -18.54 -21.03 -25.65
CA PRO A 128 -19.12 -22.13 -26.45
C PRO A 128 -18.91 -23.53 -25.85
N GLN A 129 -17.87 -23.72 -25.02
CA GLN A 129 -17.59 -24.98 -24.31
C GLN A 129 -18.13 -25.00 -22.87
N GLY A 130 -18.79 -23.92 -22.41
CA GLY A 130 -19.34 -23.83 -21.05
C GLY A 130 -19.37 -22.42 -20.46
N VAL A 131 -18.76 -22.25 -19.28
CA VAL A 131 -18.70 -20.97 -18.56
C VAL A 131 -17.30 -20.76 -17.98
N SER A 132 -16.69 -19.63 -18.30
CA SER A 132 -15.41 -19.20 -17.73
C SER A 132 -15.61 -18.15 -16.64
N ILE A 133 -14.61 -18.00 -15.76
CA ILE A 133 -14.66 -17.08 -14.63
C ILE A 133 -13.38 -16.29 -14.57
N GLY A 134 -13.51 -14.97 -14.43
CA GLY A 134 -12.34 -14.13 -14.38
C GLY A 134 -12.66 -12.68 -14.13
N TYR A 135 -11.64 -11.87 -14.37
CA TYR A 135 -11.67 -10.43 -14.24
C TYR A 135 -11.66 -9.80 -15.63
N SER A 136 -12.14 -8.56 -15.74
CA SER A 136 -12.02 -7.73 -16.94
C SER A 136 -11.36 -6.39 -16.62
N GLY A 137 -10.83 -5.72 -17.65
CA GLY A 137 -10.23 -4.39 -17.55
C GLY A 137 -9.13 -4.30 -16.47
N VAL A 138 -9.19 -3.24 -15.65
CA VAL A 138 -8.20 -2.98 -14.59
C VAL A 138 -8.12 -4.12 -13.57
N ALA A 139 -9.24 -4.78 -13.26
CA ALA A 139 -9.24 -5.92 -12.34
C ALA A 139 -8.42 -7.11 -12.90
N ALA A 140 -8.51 -7.36 -14.21
CA ALA A 140 -7.72 -8.40 -14.87
C ALA A 140 -6.23 -8.08 -14.89
N ARG A 141 -5.88 -6.80 -15.09
CA ARG A 141 -4.50 -6.34 -15.02
C ARG A 141 -3.91 -6.58 -13.63
N ILE A 142 -4.61 -6.16 -12.57
CA ILE A 142 -4.17 -6.37 -11.17
C ILE A 142 -4.03 -7.85 -10.85
N ALA A 143 -5.00 -8.70 -11.25
CA ALA A 143 -4.94 -10.13 -11.01
C ALA A 143 -3.72 -10.79 -11.68
N ARG A 144 -3.41 -10.44 -12.94
CA ARG A 144 -2.24 -10.98 -13.65
C ARG A 144 -0.90 -10.58 -13.03
N VAL A 145 -0.76 -9.31 -12.66
CA VAL A 145 0.42 -8.76 -11.97
C VAL A 145 0.74 -9.56 -10.71
N HIS A 146 -0.28 -9.96 -9.95
CA HIS A 146 -0.07 -10.71 -8.71
C HIS A 146 -0.04 -12.23 -8.86
N GLN A 147 -0.88 -12.84 -9.72
CA GLN A 147 -0.91 -14.30 -9.87
C GLN A 147 0.34 -14.84 -10.57
N PHE A 148 0.89 -14.07 -11.50
CA PHE A 148 2.06 -14.47 -12.30
C PHE A 148 3.30 -13.62 -11.99
N GLY A 149 3.25 -12.73 -10.99
CA GLY A 149 4.36 -11.83 -10.65
C GLY A 149 4.73 -10.85 -11.77
N LEU A 150 3.80 -10.57 -12.69
CA LEU A 150 4.04 -9.70 -13.85
C LEU A 150 4.16 -8.23 -13.41
N ARG A 151 4.91 -7.43 -14.16
CA ARG A 151 5.12 -6.01 -13.86
C ARG A 151 3.98 -5.16 -14.43
N ASP A 152 3.56 -4.13 -13.70
CA ASP A 152 2.58 -3.16 -14.19
C ASP A 152 3.27 -1.92 -14.76
N GLN A 153 2.69 -1.33 -15.80
CA GLN A 153 3.15 -0.07 -16.39
C GLN A 153 2.17 1.03 -15.97
N VAL A 154 2.64 1.94 -15.10
CA VAL A 154 1.79 2.93 -14.40
C VAL A 154 1.70 4.26 -15.16
N GLY A 155 2.33 4.34 -16.34
CA GLY A 155 2.38 5.47 -17.26
C GLY A 155 3.46 5.25 -18.33
N PRO A 156 3.59 6.11 -19.36
CA PRO A 156 4.65 5.98 -20.36
C PRO A 156 6.02 5.91 -19.67
N GLY A 157 6.75 4.81 -19.86
CA GLY A 157 8.09 4.61 -19.31
C GLY A 157 8.21 4.24 -17.83
N VAL A 158 7.14 4.14 -17.03
CA VAL A 158 7.25 3.83 -15.59
C VAL A 158 6.75 2.41 -15.28
N ILE A 159 7.68 1.49 -15.01
CA ILE A 159 7.39 0.11 -14.61
C ILE A 159 7.45 -0.03 -13.09
N ALA A 160 6.34 -0.37 -12.45
CA ALA A 160 6.31 -0.72 -11.03
C ALA A 160 6.52 -2.23 -10.84
N LYS A 161 7.57 -2.59 -10.09
CA LYS A 161 7.78 -3.97 -9.60
C LYS A 161 7.07 -4.11 -8.24
N TYR A 162 6.08 -5.00 -8.16
CA TYR A 162 5.34 -5.29 -6.93
C TYR A 162 5.87 -6.54 -6.22
#